data_AF-A0A3B0U4Q0-F1
#
_entry.id   AF-A0A3B0U4Q0-F1
#
_cell.length_a   1.000
_cell.length_b   1.000
_cell.length_c   1.000
_cell.angle_alpha   90.00
_cell.angle_beta   90.00
_cell.angle_gamma   90.00
#
_symmetry.space_group_name_H-M   'P 1'
#
loop_
_entity.id
_entity.type
_entity.pdbx_description
1 polymer ?
#
loop_
_entity_poly.entity_id
_entity_poly.type
_entity_poly.pdbx_seq_one_letter_code
_entity_poly.pdbx_strand_id
1 'polypeptide(L)' 'SQLEKCDDNDYFEKGLEMAIEENNLKIKAIDISKFNCIEIDFKEDLKKANKLV' A
#
# COMPACT_ATOMS: atom_id res chain seq x y z
N SER A 1 -9.00 -15.57 6.00
CA SER A 1 -8.71 -14.14 6.22
C SER A 1 -9.73 -13.30 5.44
N GLN A 2 -9.83 -11.97 5.61
CA GLN A 2 -10.71 -11.17 4.74
C GLN A 2 -10.18 -11.10 3.30
N LEU A 3 -8.87 -11.25 3.11
CA LEU A 3 -8.22 -11.36 1.80
C LEU A 3 -8.69 -12.58 0.99
N GLU A 4 -8.94 -13.72 1.64
CA GLU A 4 -9.49 -14.93 0.99
C GLU A 4 -10.93 -14.75 0.47
N LYS A 5 -11.61 -13.66 0.85
CA LYS A 5 -12.95 -13.32 0.38
C LYS A 5 -12.95 -12.29 -0.75
N CYS A 6 -11.80 -11.72 -1.09
CA CYS A 6 -11.68 -10.77 -2.19
C CYS A 6 -11.82 -11.50 -3.54
N ASP A 7 -12.40 -10.80 -4.52
CA ASP A 7 -12.46 -11.29 -5.90
C ASP A 7 -11.11 -11.12 -6.59
N ASP A 8 -10.86 -11.86 -7.67
CA ASP A 8 -9.57 -11.88 -8.39
C ASP A 8 -9.10 -10.50 -8.90
N ASN A 9 -10.02 -9.55 -9.08
CA ASN A 9 -9.73 -8.21 -9.56
C ASN A 9 -9.82 -7.13 -8.47
N ASP A 10 -10.06 -7.52 -7.22
CA ASP A 10 -10.00 -6.60 -6.10
C ASP A 10 -8.55 -6.22 -5.80
N TYR A 11 -8.35 -4.96 -5.42
CA TYR A 11 -7.08 -4.52 -4.86
C TYR A 11 -6.86 -5.15 -3.48
N PHE A 12 -5.59 -5.35 -3.10
CA PHE A 12 -5.22 -5.87 -1.79
C PHE A 12 -5.87 -5.08 -0.64
N GLU A 13 -6.02 -3.77 -0.81
CA GLU A 13 -6.65 -2.83 0.11
C GLU A 13 -8.08 -3.21 0.44
N LYS A 14 -8.82 -3.87 -0.47
CA LYS A 14 -10.20 -4.31 -0.22
C LYS A 14 -10.28 -5.30 0.94
N GLY A 15 -9.33 -6.23 1.01
CA GLY A 15 -9.25 -7.18 2.12
C GLY A 15 -8.94 -6.50 3.46
N LEU A 16 -8.17 -5.40 3.41
CA LEU A 16 -7.88 -4.59 4.61
C LEU A 16 -9.11 -3.80 5.06
N GLU A 17 -9.83 -3.17 4.13
CA GLU A 17 -11.10 -2.46 4.39
C GLU A 17 -12.10 -3.39 5.09
N MET A 18 -12.32 -4.58 4.53
CA MET A 18 -13.22 -5.59 5.12
C MET A 18 -12.75 -6.05 6.49
N ALA A 19 -11.44 -6.14 6.74
CA ALA A 19 -10.92 -6.49 8.06
C ALA A 19 -11.14 -5.40 9.10
N ILE A 20 -11.05 -4.13 8.71
CA ILE A 20 -11.39 -3.02 9.60
C ILE A 20 -12.89 -3.02 9.92
N GLU A 21 -13.74 -3.16 8.89
CA GLU A 21 -15.19 -3.06 9.01
C GLU A 21 -15.80 -4.27 9.75
N GLU A 22 -15.51 -5.49 9.30
CA GLU A 22 -16.16 -6.71 9.82
C GLU A 22 -15.48 -7.27 11.06
N ASN A 23 -14.14 -7.15 11.15
CA ASN A 23 -13.35 -7.75 12.23
C ASN A 23 -12.87 -6.72 13.25
N ASN A 24 -13.24 -5.44 13.09
CA ASN A 24 -12.80 -4.34 13.94
C ASN A 24 -11.25 -4.26 14.07
N LEU A 25 -10.54 -4.62 12.99
CA LEU A 25 -9.09 -4.63 12.96
C LEU A 25 -8.55 -3.22 13.27
N LYS A 26 -7.67 -3.12 14.27
CA LYS A 26 -7.06 -1.85 14.68
C LYS A 26 -5.79 -1.61 13.90
N ILE A 27 -5.79 -0.56 13.08
CA ILE A 27 -4.67 -0.16 12.23
C ILE A 27 -4.24 1.25 12.61
N LYS A 28 -2.93 1.51 12.55
CA LYS A 28 -2.35 2.84 12.72
C LYS A 28 -1.32 3.06 11.63
N ALA A 29 -1.45 4.15 10.88
CA ALA A 29 -0.44 4.57 9.92
C ALA A 29 0.85 5.00 10.65
N ILE A 30 1.99 4.63 10.10
CA ILE A 30 3.30 5.08 10.58
C ILE A 30 3.77 6.22 9.69
N ASP A 31 4.13 7.34 10.31
CA ASP A 31 4.68 8.48 9.59
C ASP A 31 6.13 8.19 9.16
N ILE A 32 6.33 8.16 7.84
CA ILE A 32 7.64 7.95 7.19
C ILE A 32 8.09 9.17 6.38
N SER A 33 7.45 10.34 6.56
CA SER A 33 7.73 11.57 5.81
C SER A 33 9.17 12.05 5.88
N LYS A 34 9.94 11.59 6.88
CA LYS A 34 11.38 11.87 7.00
C LYS A 34 12.26 11.15 5.96
N PHE A 35 11.71 10.19 5.21
CA PHE A 35 12.44 9.40 4.23
C PHE A 35 12.00 9.74 2.80
N ASN A 36 12.92 9.56 1.85
CA ASN A 36 12.57 9.58 0.43
C ASN A 36 11.79 8.31 0.10
N CYS A 37 10.54 8.47 -0.35
CA CYS A 37 9.69 7.37 -0.77
C CYS A 37 9.22 7.64 -2.20
N ILE A 38 9.57 6.75 -3.13
CA ILE A 38 9.16 6.82 -4.54
C ILE A 38 8.87 5.40 -5.03
N GLU A 39 7.74 5.24 -5.70
CA GLU A 39 7.39 4.01 -6.42
C GLU A 39 8.08 4.01 -7.78
N ILE A 40 8.58 2.85 -8.21
CA ILE A 40 9.33 2.71 -9.47
C ILE A 40 8.57 1.77 -10.40
N ASP A 41 7.65 2.34 -11.17
CA ASP A 41 6.87 1.61 -12.17
C ASP A 41 7.37 1.86 -13.59
N PHE A 42 7.93 3.05 -13.86
CA PHE A 42 8.43 3.42 -15.17
C PHE A 42 9.92 3.83 -15.15
N LYS A 43 10.51 3.89 -16.35
CA LYS A 43 11.92 4.31 -16.52
C LYS A 43 12.16 5.73 -15.99
N GLU A 44 11.16 6.59 -16.10
CA GLU A 44 11.17 7.95 -15.60
C GLU A 44 11.26 7.98 -14.08
N ASP A 45 10.59 7.07 -13.38
CA ASP A 45 10.62 7.00 -11.91
C ASP A 45 11.97 6.52 -11.42
N LEU A 46 12.58 5.55 -12.11
CA LEU A 46 13.97 5.16 -11.84
C LEU A 46 14.94 6.34 -12.02
N LYS A 47 14.77 7.14 -13.08
CA LYS A 47 15.59 8.35 -13.31
C LYS A 47 15.39 9.39 -12.20
N LYS A 48 14.17 9.55 -11.68
CA LYS A 48 13.88 10.43 -10.53
C LYS A 48 14.49 9.88 -9.25
N ALA A 49 14.31 8.59 -8.98
CA ALA A 49 14.85 7.90 -7.81
C ALA A 49 16.38 8.03 -7.71
N ASN A 50 17.09 7.87 -8.83
CA ASN A 50 18.54 8.06 -8.89
C ASN A 50 19.02 9.49 -8.58
N LYS A 51 18.15 10.50 -8.61
CA LYS A 51 18.48 11.88 -8.20
C LYS A 51 18.24 12.16 -6.71
N LEU A 52 17.58 11.22 -6.01
CA LEU A 52 17.30 11.30 -4.57
C LEU A 52 18.41 10.68 -3.71
N VAL A 53 19.43 10.07 -4.35
CA VAL A 53 20.59 9.41 -3.74
C VAL A 53 21.76 10.38 -3.59
#